data_AF-A0A7S0KC88-F1
#
_entry.id   AF-A0A7S0KC88-F1
#
_cell.length_a   1.000
_cell.length_b   1.000
_cell.length_c   1.000
_cell.angle_alpha   90.00
_cell.angle_beta   90.00
_cell.angle_gamma   90.00
#
_symmetry.space_group_name_H-M   'P 1'
#
loop_
_entity.id
_entity.type
_entity.pdbx_description
1 polymer ?
#
loop_
_entity_poly.entity_id
_entity_poly.type
_entity_poly.pdbx_seq_one_letter_code
_entity_poly.pdbx_strand_id
1 'polypeptide(L)'
;GTMEPVVLDLPDEYKSSRENNPFVVVAGWLGAKDRNVKKYTDELRAMGCVTLRGIQGSWDCFSPFSSGRRKFARRLLTKAREARAELGMSKSPLYLMFMSNGGCWSHATMTQCGMLEPGGEFEDLGPHLRGRVFDSSPARMTLRNGPKVVCVSMGVRNTAARAIVH
;
A
#
# COMPACT_ATOMS: atom_id res chain seq x y z
N GLY A 1 12.30 15.60 2.27
CA GLY A 1 12.62 14.18 2.37
C GLY A 1 12.44 13.55 1.02
N THR A 2 13.46 12.87 0.49
CA THR A 2 13.40 12.11 -0.77
C THR A 2 12.26 11.10 -0.69
N MET A 3 11.35 11.13 -1.67
CA MET A 3 10.25 10.17 -1.72
C MET A 3 10.82 8.78 -2.00
N GLU A 4 10.51 7.80 -1.14
CA GLU A 4 10.89 6.41 -1.37
C GLU A 4 10.34 5.91 -2.71
N PRO A 5 11.15 5.17 -3.49
CA PRO A 5 10.77 4.70 -4.82
C PRO A 5 9.61 3.70 -4.74
N VAL A 6 8.81 3.67 -5.81
CA VAL A 6 7.89 2.56 -6.08
C VAL A 6 8.66 1.55 -6.93
N VAL A 7 8.68 0.29 -6.52
CA VAL A 7 9.49 -0.76 -7.15
C VAL A 7 8.58 -1.79 -7.78
N LEU A 8 8.80 -2.03 -9.08
CA LEU A 8 8.14 -3.09 -9.85
C LEU A 8 9.05 -4.32 -9.88
N ASP A 9 8.52 -5.47 -9.52
CA ASP A 9 9.19 -6.75 -9.75
C ASP A 9 8.33 -7.67 -10.62
N LEU A 10 9.01 -8.34 -11.55
CA LEU A 10 8.42 -9.40 -12.37
C LEU A 10 8.53 -10.75 -11.67
N PRO A 11 7.59 -11.68 -11.90
CA PRO A 11 7.70 -13.04 -11.38
C PRO A 11 8.91 -13.75 -11.99
N ASP A 12 9.40 -14.77 -11.31
CA ASP A 12 10.50 -15.60 -11.82
C ASP A 12 10.03 -16.42 -13.03
N GLU A 13 8.76 -16.83 -13.02
CA GLU A 13 8.08 -17.49 -14.14
C GLU A 13 6.60 -17.06 -14.17
N TYR A 14 6.07 -16.79 -15.36
CA TYR A 14 4.64 -16.57 -15.55
C TYR A 14 3.91 -17.91 -15.58
N LYS A 15 2.98 -18.15 -14.65
CA LYS A 15 2.25 -19.43 -14.54
C LYS A 15 1.11 -19.60 -15.56
N SER A 16 0.89 -18.58 -16.38
CA SER A 16 -0.10 -18.51 -17.46
C SER A 16 0.30 -17.40 -18.44
N SER A 17 -0.52 -17.07 -19.45
CA SER A 17 -0.28 -15.88 -20.28
C SER A 17 -0.15 -14.64 -19.39
N ARG A 18 0.68 -13.66 -19.79
CA ARG A 18 0.91 -12.44 -18.99
C ARG A 18 -0.40 -11.77 -18.57
N GLU A 19 -1.37 -11.72 -19.47
CA GLU A 19 -2.71 -11.16 -19.21
C GLU A 19 -3.49 -11.89 -18.10
N ASN A 20 -3.23 -13.17 -17.86
CA ASN A 20 -3.93 -13.96 -16.84
C ASN A 20 -3.23 -13.97 -15.47
N ASN A 21 -1.97 -13.52 -15.39
CA ASN A 21 -1.26 -13.48 -14.13
C ASN A 21 -1.71 -12.28 -13.27
N PRO A 22 -1.84 -12.44 -11.95
CA PRO A 22 -2.22 -11.33 -11.08
C PRO A 22 -1.18 -10.21 -11.05
N PHE A 23 -1.66 -8.97 -11.00
CA PHE A 23 -0.87 -7.79 -10.68
C PHE A 23 -1.20 -7.33 -9.26
N VAL A 24 -0.22 -7.33 -8.36
CA VAL A 24 -0.42 -7.02 -6.94
C VAL A 24 0.30 -5.73 -6.57
N VAL A 25 -0.45 -4.70 -6.18
CA VAL A 25 0.11 -3.46 -5.64
C VAL A 25 0.19 -3.56 -4.12
N VAL A 26 1.38 -3.44 -3.55
CA VAL A 26 1.63 -3.57 -2.11
C VAL A 26 1.99 -2.19 -1.52
N ALA A 27 1.12 -1.67 -0.67
CA ALA A 27 1.38 -0.48 0.14
C ALA A 27 1.95 -0.91 1.50
N GLY A 28 3.24 -0.68 1.70
CA GLY A 28 3.98 -1.04 2.92
C GLY A 28 3.53 -0.26 4.16
N TRP A 29 3.98 -0.75 5.32
CA TRP A 29 3.68 -0.12 6.60
C TRP A 29 4.59 1.09 6.89
N LEU A 30 4.23 1.83 7.94
CA LEU A 30 4.98 2.98 8.42
C LEU A 30 6.41 2.58 8.84
N GLY A 31 7.40 3.28 8.30
CA GLY A 31 8.81 3.07 8.68
C GLY A 31 9.39 1.74 8.19
N ALA A 32 8.69 1.04 7.30
CA ALA A 32 9.25 -0.08 6.57
C ALA A 32 10.46 0.37 5.74
N LYS A 33 11.44 -0.51 5.57
CA LYS A 33 12.44 -0.41 4.50
C LYS A 33 12.03 -1.32 3.35
N ASP A 34 12.55 -1.06 2.15
CA ASP A 34 12.24 -1.89 0.97
C ASP A 34 12.39 -3.39 1.25
N ARG A 35 13.51 -3.80 1.85
CA ARG A 35 13.78 -5.20 2.25
C ARG A 35 12.68 -5.83 3.12
N ASN A 36 11.99 -5.02 3.92
CA ASN A 36 10.96 -5.53 4.81
C ASN A 36 9.68 -5.85 4.05
N VAL A 37 9.33 -5.06 3.03
CA VAL A 37 8.17 -5.31 2.16
C VAL A 37 8.52 -6.35 1.11
N LYS A 38 9.77 -6.35 0.61
CA LYS A 38 10.26 -7.23 -0.45
C LYS A 38 10.04 -8.71 -0.14
N LYS A 39 10.19 -9.16 1.11
CA LYS A 39 9.93 -10.57 1.47
C LYS A 39 8.51 -11.04 1.10
N TYR A 40 7.51 -10.17 1.22
CA TYR A 40 6.13 -10.49 0.85
C TYR A 40 5.95 -10.48 -0.67
N THR A 41 6.59 -9.53 -1.37
CA THR A 41 6.54 -9.51 -2.83
C THR A 41 7.31 -10.69 -3.43
N ASP A 42 8.38 -11.17 -2.80
CA ASP A 42 9.11 -12.36 -3.25
C ASP A 42 8.24 -13.63 -3.18
N GLU A 43 7.45 -13.81 -2.12
CA GLU A 43 6.48 -14.90 -2.04
C GLU A 43 5.41 -14.80 -3.16
N LEU A 44 4.89 -13.59 -3.40
CA LEU A 44 3.92 -13.34 -4.48
C LEU A 44 4.54 -13.60 -5.86
N ARG A 45 5.79 -13.21 -6.08
CA ARG A 45 6.53 -13.45 -7.33
C ARG A 45 6.75 -14.94 -7.58
N ALA A 46 7.10 -15.70 -6.55
CA ALA A 46 7.20 -17.17 -6.64
C ALA A 46 5.83 -17.82 -6.96
N MET A 47 4.73 -17.15 -6.63
CA MET A 47 3.38 -17.55 -7.03
C MET A 47 3.00 -17.15 -8.45
N GLY A 48 3.85 -16.42 -9.19
CA GLY A 48 3.61 -15.98 -10.57
C GLY A 48 3.04 -14.57 -10.70
N CYS A 49 2.93 -13.83 -9.60
CA CYS A 49 2.37 -12.47 -9.60
C CYS A 49 3.42 -11.45 -10.07
N VAL A 50 2.98 -10.48 -10.87
CA VAL A 50 3.71 -9.20 -11.01
C VAL A 50 3.41 -8.36 -9.78
N THR A 51 4.43 -7.76 -9.18
CA THR A 51 4.26 -7.00 -7.94
C THR A 51 4.78 -5.58 -8.08
N LEU A 52 4.06 -4.63 -7.49
CA LEU A 52 4.46 -3.24 -7.40
C LEU A 52 4.39 -2.81 -5.94
N ARG A 53 5.51 -2.50 -5.31
CA ARG A 53 5.52 -2.08 -3.90
C ARG A 53 5.93 -0.63 -3.73
N GLY A 54 5.34 0.02 -2.73
CA GLY A 54 5.74 1.35 -2.32
C GLY A 54 5.59 1.52 -0.82
N ILE A 55 6.43 2.39 -0.25
CA ILE A 55 6.41 2.73 1.17
C ILE A 55 6.10 4.21 1.31
N GLN A 56 5.10 4.50 2.13
CA GLN A 56 4.70 5.87 2.40
C GLN A 56 5.63 6.51 3.44
N GLY A 57 6.01 7.78 3.21
CA GLY A 57 6.80 8.55 4.17
C GLY A 57 6.03 8.78 5.48
N SER A 58 6.72 8.68 6.61
CA SER A 58 6.07 8.77 7.93
C SER A 58 5.33 10.07 8.18
N TRP A 59 5.89 11.19 7.69
CA TRP A 59 5.24 12.49 7.76
C TRP A 59 3.92 12.52 6.99
N ASP A 60 3.88 11.91 5.80
CA ASP A 60 2.68 11.89 4.97
C ASP A 60 1.56 11.03 5.58
N CYS A 61 1.91 9.97 6.33
CA CYS A 61 0.91 9.12 7.00
C CYS A 61 0.17 9.85 8.12
N PHE A 62 0.88 10.63 8.95
CA PHE A 62 0.34 11.25 10.17
C PHE A 62 0.12 12.76 10.07
N SER A 63 0.48 13.37 8.94
CA SER A 63 0.14 14.76 8.67
C SER A 63 -1.38 14.97 8.79
N PRO A 64 -1.83 16.07 9.42
CA PRO A 64 -3.25 16.44 9.43
C PRO A 64 -3.74 16.74 8.00
N PHE A 65 -2.83 17.15 7.10
CA PHE A 65 -3.12 17.36 5.69
C PHE A 65 -3.07 16.05 4.90
N SER A 66 -4.13 15.76 4.15
CA SER A 66 -4.21 14.55 3.31
C SER A 66 -3.38 14.61 2.03
N SER A 67 -2.77 15.75 1.69
CA SER A 67 -2.05 15.95 0.43
C SER A 67 -0.91 14.96 0.21
N GLY A 68 -0.13 14.63 1.25
CA GLY A 68 0.93 13.63 1.20
C GLY A 68 0.39 12.23 0.90
N ARG A 69 -0.66 11.81 1.62
CA ARG A 69 -1.35 10.53 1.38
C ARG A 69 -1.90 10.44 -0.04
N ARG A 70 -2.53 11.51 -0.54
CA ARG A 70 -3.07 11.58 -1.91
C ARG A 70 -1.96 11.45 -2.96
N LYS A 71 -0.84 12.17 -2.78
CA LYS A 71 0.32 12.08 -3.69
C LYS A 71 0.90 10.67 -3.73
N PHE A 72 0.99 10.00 -2.58
CA PHE A 72 1.46 8.62 -2.51
C PHE A 72 0.50 7.65 -3.21
N ALA A 73 -0.79 7.72 -2.90
CA ALA A 73 -1.81 6.88 -3.54
C ALA A 73 -1.85 7.06 -5.07
N ARG A 74 -1.83 8.31 -5.53
CA ARG A 74 -1.76 8.65 -6.96
C ARG A 74 -0.51 8.06 -7.60
N ARG A 75 0.67 8.23 -6.98
CA ARG A 75 1.93 7.67 -7.50
C ARG A 75 1.88 6.15 -7.64
N LEU A 76 1.36 5.44 -6.63
CA LEU A 76 1.21 3.98 -6.69
C LEU A 76 0.31 3.56 -7.86
N LEU A 77 -0.85 4.19 -8.01
CA LEU A 77 -1.81 3.85 -9.07
C LEU A 77 -1.31 4.25 -10.46
N THR A 78 -0.65 5.40 -10.60
CA THR A 78 0.02 5.79 -11.85
C THR A 78 1.05 4.75 -12.26
N LYS A 79 1.94 4.35 -11.35
CA LYS A 79 2.97 3.34 -11.65
C LYS A 79 2.36 1.97 -11.95
N ALA A 80 1.25 1.61 -11.30
CA ALA A 80 0.52 0.39 -11.61
C ALA A 80 -0.10 0.44 -13.02
N ARG A 81 -0.73 1.56 -13.39
CA ARG A 81 -1.30 1.77 -14.72
C ARG A 81 -0.22 1.70 -15.81
N GLU A 82 0.87 2.44 -15.63
CA GLU A 82 2.02 2.48 -16.56
C GLU A 82 2.60 1.07 -16.77
N ALA A 83 2.97 0.40 -15.68
CA ALA A 83 3.55 -0.95 -15.75
C ALA A 83 2.61 -1.96 -16.40
N ARG A 84 1.31 -1.89 -16.11
CA ARG A 84 0.32 -2.77 -16.75
C ARG A 84 0.17 -2.50 -18.23
N ALA A 85 0.22 -1.25 -18.66
CA ALA A 85 0.18 -0.91 -20.08
C ALA A 85 1.44 -1.42 -20.80
N GLU A 86 2.63 -1.17 -20.24
CA GLU A 86 3.92 -1.58 -20.82
C GLU A 86 4.06 -3.10 -20.93
N LEU A 87 3.55 -3.84 -19.95
CA LEU A 87 3.63 -5.31 -19.92
C LEU A 87 2.52 -6.02 -20.71
N GLY A 88 1.57 -5.27 -21.29
CA GLY A 88 0.39 -5.86 -21.92
C GLY A 88 -0.54 -6.57 -20.92
N MET A 89 -0.65 -6.04 -19.71
CA MET A 89 -1.43 -6.58 -18.58
C MET A 89 -2.62 -5.69 -18.21
N SER A 90 -3.15 -4.95 -19.19
CA SER A 90 -4.29 -4.04 -18.98
C SER A 90 -5.51 -4.77 -18.44
N LYS A 91 -5.75 -6.02 -18.86
CA LYS A 91 -6.89 -6.84 -18.41
C LYS A 91 -6.63 -7.73 -17.19
N SER A 92 -5.38 -7.78 -16.73
CA SER A 92 -4.97 -8.70 -15.67
C SER A 92 -5.70 -8.46 -14.34
N PRO A 93 -5.96 -9.51 -13.55
CA PRO A 93 -6.51 -9.36 -12.21
C PRO A 93 -5.65 -8.42 -11.36
N LEU A 94 -6.23 -7.37 -10.81
CA LEU A 94 -5.58 -6.43 -9.91
C LEU A 94 -5.93 -6.75 -8.47
N TYR A 95 -4.91 -6.79 -7.62
CA TYR A 95 -5.05 -6.88 -6.18
C TYR A 95 -4.33 -5.72 -5.52
N LEU A 96 -4.94 -5.16 -4.48
CA LEU A 96 -4.32 -4.12 -3.65
C LEU A 96 -4.08 -4.71 -2.26
N MET A 97 -2.83 -4.75 -1.83
CA MET A 97 -2.43 -5.22 -0.51
C MET A 97 -1.99 -4.05 0.36
N PHE A 98 -2.58 -3.93 1.55
CA PHE A 98 -2.37 -2.84 2.48
C PHE A 98 -1.81 -3.37 3.79
N MET A 99 -0.61 -2.91 4.17
CA MET A 99 0.07 -3.37 5.36
C MET A 99 0.02 -2.33 6.49
N SER A 100 -0.56 -2.72 7.62
CA SER A 100 -0.67 -1.91 8.84
C SER A 100 -1.16 -0.48 8.58
N ASN A 101 -0.77 0.48 9.43
CA ASN A 101 -1.24 1.86 9.34
C ASN A 101 -0.87 2.54 8.02
N GLY A 102 0.35 2.31 7.51
CA GLY A 102 0.84 2.94 6.27
C GLY A 102 0.01 2.53 5.06
N GLY A 103 -0.20 1.22 4.90
CA GLY A 103 -1.06 0.69 3.84
C GLY A 103 -2.51 1.10 4.00
N CYS A 104 -3.07 1.03 5.21
CA CYS A 104 -4.47 1.39 5.43
C CYS A 104 -4.77 2.87 5.20
N TRP A 105 -3.82 3.78 5.45
CA TRP A 105 -3.99 5.18 5.04
C TRP A 105 -4.06 5.35 3.52
N SER A 106 -3.32 4.53 2.78
CA SER A 106 -3.38 4.51 1.32
C SER A 106 -4.74 4.03 0.83
N HIS A 107 -5.24 2.91 1.39
CA HIS A 107 -6.59 2.42 1.12
C HIS A 107 -7.66 3.48 1.40
N ALA A 108 -7.66 4.05 2.62
CA ALA A 108 -8.62 5.06 3.01
C ALA A 108 -8.59 6.27 2.06
N THR A 109 -7.40 6.70 1.66
CA THR A 109 -7.23 7.82 0.73
C THR A 109 -7.77 7.51 -0.67
N MET A 110 -7.45 6.33 -1.21
CA MET A 110 -7.93 5.89 -2.53
C MET A 110 -9.47 5.85 -2.57
N THR A 111 -10.08 5.28 -1.53
CA THR A 111 -11.54 5.16 -1.40
C THR A 111 -12.20 6.53 -1.19
N GLN A 112 -11.71 7.35 -0.26
CA GLN A 112 -12.28 8.68 0.02
C GLN A 112 -12.20 9.63 -1.17
N CYS A 113 -11.18 9.47 -2.02
CA CYS A 113 -11.03 10.28 -3.23
C CYS A 113 -11.71 9.65 -4.45
N GLY A 114 -12.41 8.51 -4.32
CA GLY A 114 -13.06 7.82 -5.43
C GLY A 114 -12.10 7.46 -6.56
N MET A 115 -10.82 7.18 -6.27
CA MET A 115 -9.78 7.10 -7.29
C MET A 115 -10.03 5.98 -8.31
N LEU A 116 -10.62 4.86 -7.89
CA LEU A 116 -10.87 3.68 -8.71
C LEU A 116 -12.33 3.53 -9.12
N GLU A 117 -13.20 4.44 -8.67
CA GLU A 117 -14.64 4.41 -8.95
C GLU A 117 -14.92 5.07 -10.32
N PRO A 118 -16.11 4.84 -10.94
CA PRO A 118 -16.49 5.54 -12.17
C PRO A 118 -16.40 7.06 -12.03
N GLY A 119 -15.78 7.73 -13.00
CA GLY A 119 -15.45 9.16 -12.97
C GLY A 119 -14.18 9.50 -12.16
N GLY A 120 -13.52 8.51 -11.56
CA GLY A 120 -12.28 8.65 -10.81
C GLY A 120 -11.05 8.72 -11.71
N GLU A 121 -9.95 9.28 -11.17
CA GLU A 121 -8.69 9.44 -11.93
C GLU A 121 -8.15 8.11 -12.48
N PHE A 122 -8.42 7.00 -11.79
CA PHE A 122 -7.97 5.64 -12.08
C PHE A 122 -9.12 4.67 -12.32
N GLU A 123 -10.22 5.16 -12.90
CA GLU A 123 -11.40 4.34 -13.21
C GLU A 123 -11.09 3.14 -14.13
N ASP A 124 -10.10 3.24 -15.01
CA ASP A 124 -9.63 2.14 -15.88
C ASP A 124 -9.09 0.93 -15.11
N LEU A 125 -8.55 1.14 -13.90
CA LEU A 125 -8.06 0.06 -13.05
C LEU A 125 -9.20 -0.61 -12.25
N GLY A 126 -10.29 0.11 -12.01
CA GLY A 126 -11.42 -0.30 -11.17
C GLY A 126 -12.07 -1.63 -11.59
N PRO A 127 -12.49 -1.81 -12.87
CA PRO A 127 -13.10 -3.04 -13.37
C PRO A 127 -12.21 -4.29 -13.22
N HIS A 128 -10.90 -4.10 -13.10
CA HIS A 128 -9.94 -5.19 -12.97
C HIS A 128 -9.59 -5.50 -11.50
N LEU A 129 -10.03 -4.68 -10.55
CA LEU A 129 -9.80 -4.90 -9.12
C LEU A 129 -10.59 -6.12 -8.63
N ARG A 130 -9.89 -7.23 -8.37
CA ARG A 130 -10.49 -8.48 -7.90
C ARG A 130 -10.48 -8.64 -6.39
N GLY A 131 -9.63 -7.90 -5.68
CA GLY A 131 -9.60 -8.00 -4.23
C GLY A 131 -8.71 -6.96 -3.56
N ARG A 132 -8.98 -6.76 -2.27
CA ARG A 132 -8.17 -5.96 -1.36
C ARG A 132 -7.71 -6.87 -0.23
N VAL A 133 -6.41 -6.91 0.03
CA VAL A 133 -5.78 -7.71 1.08
C VAL A 133 -5.31 -6.77 2.19
N PHE A 134 -5.60 -7.12 3.42
CA PHE A 134 -5.26 -6.33 4.60
C PHE A 134 -4.41 -7.18 5.52
N ASP A 135 -3.15 -6.79 5.71
CA ASP A 135 -2.23 -7.47 6.62
C ASP A 135 -1.91 -6.57 7.81
N SER A 136 -2.07 -7.09 9.02
CA SER A 136 -1.70 -6.38 10.26
C SER A 136 -2.34 -4.99 10.42
N SER A 137 -3.56 -4.81 9.90
CA SER A 137 -4.29 -3.53 9.85
C SER A 137 -4.61 -2.93 11.22
N PRO A 138 -4.71 -1.58 11.34
CA PRO A 138 -5.12 -0.93 12.58
C PRO A 138 -6.44 -1.48 13.10
N ALA A 139 -6.43 -1.82 14.39
CA ALA A 139 -7.66 -1.98 15.15
C ALA A 139 -8.35 -0.61 15.31
N ARG A 140 -9.67 -0.64 15.53
CA ARG A 140 -10.48 0.56 15.80
C ARG A 140 -9.83 1.38 16.92
N MET A 141 -9.46 2.63 16.62
CA MET A 141 -8.86 3.52 17.61
C MET A 141 -9.92 3.94 18.63
N THR A 142 -9.78 3.47 19.86
CA THR A 142 -10.53 3.94 21.02
C THR A 142 -9.70 4.99 21.77
N LEU A 143 -10.32 5.80 22.63
CA LEU A 143 -9.60 6.74 23.50
C LEU A 143 -8.52 6.06 24.37
N ARG A 144 -8.67 4.76 24.65
CA ARG A 144 -7.71 3.94 25.40
C ARG A 144 -6.49 3.50 24.57
N ASN A 145 -6.68 3.20 23.28
CA ASN A 145 -5.64 2.59 22.44
C ASN A 145 -5.02 3.58 21.44
N GLY A 146 -5.72 4.65 21.09
CA GLY A 146 -5.24 5.70 20.20
C GLY A 146 -3.92 6.33 20.66
N PRO A 147 -3.80 6.78 21.93
CA PRO A 147 -2.55 7.34 22.44
C PRO A 147 -1.37 6.35 22.36
N LYS A 148 -1.62 5.06 22.62
CA LYS A 148 -0.60 3.99 22.54
C LYS A 148 -0.03 3.86 21.13
N VAL A 149 -0.91 3.80 20.13
CA VAL A 149 -0.54 3.67 18.71
C VAL A 149 0.24 4.89 18.24
N VAL A 150 -0.17 6.09 18.67
CA VAL A 150 0.51 7.34 18.34
C VAL A 150 1.91 7.40 18.96
N CYS A 151 2.07 7.07 20.24
CA CYS A 151 3.39 7.04 20.90
C CYS A 151 4.36 6.06 20.24
N VAL A 152 3.90 4.85 19.89
CA VAL A 152 4.72 3.85 19.17
C VAL A 152 5.09 4.35 17.78
N SER A 153 4.13 4.92 17.05
CA SER A 153 4.34 5.40 15.67
C SER A 153 5.28 6.61 15.58
N MET A 154 5.30 7.45 16.62
CA MET A 154 6.19 8.61 16.72
C MET A 154 7.56 8.29 17.33
N GLY A 155 7.84 7.01 17.66
CA GLY A 155 9.11 6.62 18.25
C GLY A 155 9.36 7.19 19.65
N VAL A 156 8.30 7.59 20.36
CA VAL A 156 8.40 8.16 21.71
C VAL A 156 8.74 7.02 22.68
N ARG A 157 10.04 6.84 22.96
CA ARG A 157 10.57 5.86 23.93
C ARG A 157 10.44 6.36 25.38
N ASN A 158 9.33 7.00 25.75
CA ASN A 158 9.20 7.51 27.11
C ASN A 158 8.65 6.41 28.03
N THR A 159 9.49 5.91 28.93
CA THR A 159 9.17 4.90 29.95
C THR A 159 7.94 5.28 30.79
N ALA A 160 7.69 6.58 30.98
CA ALA A 160 6.51 7.07 31.68
C ALA A 160 5.19 6.79 30.93
N ALA A 161 5.20 6.78 29.59
CA ALA A 161 4.02 6.48 28.79
C ALA A 161 3.62 4.99 28.85
N ARG A 162 4.53 4.08 29.23
CA ARG A 162 4.19 2.65 29.47
C ARG A 162 3.36 2.46 30.74
N ALA A 163 3.56 3.30 31.76
CA ALA A 163 2.89 3.16 33.05
C ALA A 163 1.41 3.61 33.03
N ILE A 164 1.04 4.51 32.13
CA ILE A 164 -0.35 4.96 31.94
C ILE A 164 -1.15 3.97 31.04
N VAL A 165 -0.44 2.99 30.46
CA VAL A 165 -0.92 2.13 29.38
C VAL A 165 -1.22 0.71 29.85
N HIS A 166 -0.76 0.31 31.04
CA HIS A 166 -1.21 -0.90 31.75
C HIS A 166 -2.15 -0.52 32.89
#